data_AF-K5B832-F1
#
_entry.id   AF-K5B832-F1
#
_cell.length_a   1.000
_cell.length_b   1.000
_cell.length_c   1.000
_cell.angle_alpha   90.00
_cell.angle_beta   90.00
_cell.angle_gamma   90.00
#
_symmetry.space_group_name_H-M   'P 1'
#
loop_
_entity.id
_entity.type
_entity.pdbx_description
1 polymer ?
#
loop_
_entity_poly.entity_id
_entity_poly.type
_entity_poly.pdbx_seq_one_letter_code
_entity_poly.pdbx_strand_id
1 'polypeptide(L)'
;MADLGKPLDLEMLCLVTGRDFKWEIEHRDPQTKQVTPWPAGELFLELETGGEHNARQRVTITGATGGTYAFDILGETTPPIDYNDVSENPQGLPGDITEALEAAAGVGNVEVYPTLLHPSWILNFNLNIDKPLTEQLVNLINKTANDFFDTFEQLMGVDVSMTVTDALNFQLKVTSRRSFDEVGVVTFAVDVTGTAVKNFFNGVAGLVGAVNTVNVDFYWNRVYEIEFVGELANQPIEAIIPDASNLTGYNPSITVEVIDLGKERLTIWPFTIDGAKATIKVESEEADKIPNRCRWQLVHMPTGEAAGGDPVQLGVVYRQPR
;
A
#
# COMPACT_ATOMS: atom_id res chain seq x y z
N MET A 1 32.56 -15.20 39.90
CA MET A 1 31.34 -14.68 39.28
C MET A 1 30.28 -15.73 39.51
N ALA A 2 29.15 -15.39 40.12
CA ALA A 2 28.04 -16.35 40.20
C ALA A 2 27.39 -16.36 38.83
N ASP A 3 27.59 -17.43 38.07
CA ASP A 3 26.92 -17.60 36.79
C ASP A 3 25.41 -17.71 37.08
N LEU A 4 24.67 -16.66 36.70
CA LEU A 4 23.21 -16.60 36.77
C LEU A 4 22.66 -17.49 35.65
N GLY A 5 22.07 -18.62 36.04
CA GLY A 5 21.44 -19.58 35.13
C GLY A 5 22.43 -20.53 34.45
N LYS A 6 21.99 -21.76 34.15
CA LYS A 6 22.72 -22.64 33.23
C LYS A 6 22.25 -22.30 31.81
N PRO A 7 23.15 -21.91 30.89
CA PRO A 7 22.77 -21.67 29.51
C PRO A 7 22.27 -22.98 28.88
N LEU A 8 21.28 -22.88 27.99
CA LEU A 8 20.86 -24.00 27.15
C LEU A 8 21.97 -24.30 26.13
N ASP A 9 22.13 -25.59 25.79
CA ASP A 9 23.07 -26.02 24.77
C ASP A 9 22.61 -25.53 23.39
N LEU A 10 23.56 -25.03 22.59
CA LEU A 10 23.32 -24.59 21.22
C LEU A 10 23.27 -25.79 20.28
N GLU A 11 22.11 -26.03 19.68
CA GLU A 11 21.92 -27.12 18.74
C GLU A 11 21.84 -26.65 17.27
N MET A 12 21.88 -27.62 16.36
CA MET A 12 21.83 -27.39 14.92
C MET A 12 20.56 -27.98 14.35
N LEU A 13 19.74 -27.14 13.71
CA LEU A 13 18.57 -27.58 12.97
C LEU A 13 18.91 -27.68 11.48
N CYS A 14 18.99 -28.90 10.96
CA CYS A 14 19.32 -29.12 9.56
C CYS A 14 18.07 -29.05 8.69
N LEU A 15 18.02 -28.07 7.78
CA LEU A 15 16.98 -27.95 6.75
C LEU A 15 17.58 -28.24 5.37
N VAL A 16 17.01 -29.22 4.66
CA VAL A 16 17.48 -29.63 3.33
C VAL A 16 16.69 -28.87 2.26
N THR A 17 17.40 -28.24 1.34
CA THR A 17 16.76 -27.42 0.29
C THR A 17 15.83 -28.25 -0.61
N GLY A 18 14.59 -27.82 -0.78
CA GLY A 18 13.58 -28.48 -1.61
C GLY A 18 13.04 -29.78 -1.02
N ARG A 19 13.04 -29.93 0.30
CA ARG A 19 12.52 -31.10 1.03
C ARG A 19 11.68 -30.67 2.22
N ASP A 20 10.65 -31.45 2.52
CA ASP A 20 9.86 -31.30 3.74
C ASP A 20 10.76 -31.42 4.97
N PHE A 21 10.49 -30.61 5.97
CA PHE A 21 11.06 -30.76 7.30
C PHE A 21 10.13 -31.62 8.17
N LYS A 22 10.71 -32.60 8.87
CA LYS A 22 10.00 -33.44 9.83
C LYS A 22 10.86 -33.66 11.06
N TRP A 23 10.24 -33.55 12.23
CA TRP A 23 10.90 -33.86 13.49
C TRP A 23 9.89 -34.51 14.45
N GLU A 24 10.34 -35.54 15.14
CA GLU A 24 9.61 -36.22 16.20
C GLU A 24 10.45 -36.17 17.46
N ILE A 25 9.83 -35.76 18.57
CA ILE A 25 10.46 -35.64 19.88
C ILE A 25 9.60 -36.40 20.89
N GLU A 26 10.24 -37.19 21.73
CA GLU A 26 9.60 -37.90 22.83
C GLU A 26 9.89 -37.19 24.15
N HIS A 27 8.86 -36.84 24.90
CA HIS A 27 9.01 -36.26 26.23
C HIS A 27 9.51 -37.32 27.21
N ARG A 28 10.56 -36.96 27.94
CA ARG A 28 11.14 -37.77 29.00
C ARG A 28 11.24 -36.94 30.25
N ASP A 29 10.81 -37.52 31.37
CA ASP A 29 10.95 -36.90 32.67
C ASP A 29 12.44 -36.57 32.95
N PRO A 30 12.77 -35.33 33.31
CA PRO A 30 14.15 -34.89 33.41
C PRO A 30 14.93 -35.60 34.53
N GLN A 31 14.25 -36.14 35.56
CA GLN A 31 14.86 -36.81 36.70
C GLN A 31 14.97 -38.33 36.47
N THR A 32 13.86 -38.97 36.10
CA THR A 32 13.74 -40.42 35.99
C THR A 32 14.11 -40.95 34.60
N LYS A 33 14.17 -40.07 33.60
CA LYS A 33 14.40 -40.37 32.17
C LYS A 33 13.34 -41.29 31.54
N GLN A 34 12.25 -41.57 32.26
CA GLN A 34 11.13 -42.35 31.75
C GLN A 34 10.30 -41.53 30.77
N VAL A 35 9.70 -42.23 29.81
CA VAL A 35 8.79 -41.63 28.84
C VAL A 35 7.50 -41.25 29.56
N THR A 36 7.13 -39.97 29.48
CA THR A 36 5.93 -39.44 30.11
C THR A 36 5.19 -38.55 29.13
N PRO A 37 3.86 -38.38 29.24
CA PRO A 37 3.14 -37.44 28.40
C PRO A 37 3.74 -36.03 28.48
N TRP A 38 3.68 -35.29 27.37
CA TRP A 38 4.01 -33.87 27.37
C TRP A 38 3.09 -33.13 28.35
N PRO A 39 3.60 -32.12 29.09
CA PRO A 39 2.76 -31.28 29.92
C PRO A 39 1.70 -30.55 29.09
N ALA A 40 0.55 -30.26 29.70
CA ALA A 40 -0.53 -29.55 29.04
C ALA A 40 -0.07 -28.16 28.57
N GLY A 41 -0.44 -27.79 27.35
CA GLY A 41 0.02 -26.56 26.70
C GLY A 41 0.28 -26.76 25.22
N GLU A 42 0.91 -25.77 24.62
CA GLU A 42 1.35 -25.78 23.23
C GLU A 42 2.87 -26.01 23.18
N LEU A 43 3.34 -26.67 22.13
CA LEU A 43 4.77 -26.83 21.85
C LEU A 43 5.03 -26.38 20.43
N PHE A 44 5.98 -25.48 20.22
CA PHE A 44 6.27 -24.95 18.89
C PHE A 44 7.75 -24.62 18.71
N LEU A 45 8.18 -24.68 17.46
CA LEU A 45 9.48 -24.17 17.03
C LEU A 45 9.33 -22.70 16.63
N GLU A 46 10.03 -21.83 17.31
CA GLU A 46 10.07 -20.40 17.03
C GLU A 46 11.37 -20.05 16.30
N LEU A 47 11.28 -19.44 15.11
CA LEU A 47 12.43 -19.09 14.29
C LEU A 47 12.53 -17.56 14.12
N GLU A 48 13.70 -17.02 14.47
CA GLU A 48 14.08 -15.61 14.32
C GLU A 48 14.44 -15.33 12.85
N THR A 49 13.43 -15.37 11.98
CA THR A 49 13.61 -15.25 10.53
C THR A 49 13.95 -13.84 10.06
N GLY A 50 13.77 -12.82 10.91
CA GLY A 50 14.07 -11.42 10.62
C GLY A 50 13.22 -10.84 9.47
N GLY A 51 13.31 -9.51 9.31
CA GLY A 51 12.60 -8.78 8.25
C GLY A 51 11.13 -8.50 8.57
N GLU A 52 10.79 -8.36 9.85
CA GLU A 52 9.50 -7.82 10.28
C GLU A 52 9.31 -6.44 9.66
N HIS A 53 8.15 -6.27 9.04
CA HIS A 53 7.74 -5.01 8.47
C HIS A 53 6.23 -4.96 8.46
N ASN A 54 5.73 -3.75 8.54
CA ASN A 54 4.31 -3.47 8.48
C ASN A 54 3.79 -3.69 7.07
N ALA A 55 2.51 -4.01 6.98
CA ALA A 55 1.83 -4.00 5.69
C ALA A 55 1.74 -2.56 5.19
N ARG A 56 2.04 -2.34 3.91
CA ARG A 56 1.97 -1.04 3.26
C ARG A 56 1.21 -1.14 1.97
N GLN A 57 0.27 -0.23 1.77
CA GLN A 57 -0.56 -0.20 0.57
C GLN A 57 -0.59 1.22 0.02
N ARG A 58 -0.47 1.34 -1.30
CA ARG A 58 -0.57 2.61 -2.00
C ARG A 58 -1.96 2.77 -2.57
N VAL A 59 -2.58 3.90 -2.26
CA VAL A 59 -3.85 4.32 -2.85
C VAL A 59 -3.56 5.35 -3.94
N THR A 60 -4.18 5.17 -5.09
CA THR A 60 -4.18 6.15 -6.18
C THR A 60 -5.62 6.48 -6.56
N ILE A 61 -5.99 7.76 -6.48
CA ILE A 61 -7.30 8.28 -6.87
C ILE A 61 -7.11 9.13 -8.12
N THR A 62 -7.86 8.83 -9.18
CA THR A 62 -7.80 9.59 -10.44
C THR A 62 -9.16 10.01 -10.94
N GLY A 63 -9.21 11.12 -11.69
CA GLY A 63 -10.40 11.55 -12.43
C GLY A 63 -11.54 12.13 -11.58
N ALA A 64 -11.44 12.07 -10.25
CA ALA A 64 -12.43 12.66 -9.36
C ALA A 64 -12.36 14.19 -9.37
N THR A 65 -13.51 14.86 -9.42
CA THR A 65 -13.64 16.33 -9.28
C THR A 65 -14.39 16.72 -8.00
N GLY A 66 -14.90 15.73 -7.25
CA GLY A 66 -15.66 15.93 -6.02
C GLY A 66 -16.34 14.65 -5.54
N GLY A 67 -17.10 14.75 -4.46
CA GLY A 67 -17.84 13.63 -3.87
C GLY A 67 -17.07 12.94 -2.75
N THR A 68 -17.46 11.73 -2.40
CA THR A 68 -16.84 10.97 -1.31
C THR A 68 -16.46 9.58 -1.76
N TYR A 69 -15.57 8.95 -0.99
CA TYR A 69 -15.15 7.56 -1.21
C TYR A 69 -15.02 6.84 0.13
N ALA A 70 -14.90 5.51 0.10
CA ALA A 70 -14.70 4.70 1.29
C ALA A 70 -13.76 3.52 0.99
N PHE A 71 -13.30 2.85 2.05
CA PHE A 71 -12.56 1.60 1.96
C PHE A 71 -13.24 0.54 2.82
N ASP A 72 -13.21 -0.71 2.37
CA ASP A 72 -13.43 -1.87 3.22
C ASP A 72 -12.06 -2.40 3.66
N ILE A 73 -11.89 -2.47 4.98
CA ILE A 73 -10.65 -2.84 5.66
C ILE A 73 -11.00 -3.90 6.69
N LEU A 74 -10.45 -5.11 6.52
CA LEU A 74 -10.69 -6.24 7.42
C LEU A 74 -12.18 -6.56 7.64
N GLY A 75 -13.04 -6.27 6.65
CA GLY A 75 -14.48 -6.52 6.68
C GLY A 75 -15.32 -5.38 7.25
N GLU A 76 -14.70 -4.26 7.62
CA GLU A 76 -15.36 -3.06 8.10
C GLU A 76 -15.19 -1.90 7.10
N THR A 77 -16.29 -1.25 6.76
CA THR A 77 -16.28 -0.11 5.84
C THR A 77 -16.01 1.19 6.60
N THR A 78 -15.07 2.00 6.11
CA THR A 78 -14.78 3.32 6.67
C THR A 78 -15.99 4.25 6.55
N PRO A 79 -16.13 5.26 7.41
CA PRO A 79 -16.95 6.42 7.12
C PRO A 79 -16.59 7.04 5.75
N PRO A 80 -17.50 7.77 5.10
CA PRO A 80 -17.21 8.46 3.84
C PRO A 80 -16.09 9.48 4.02
N ILE A 81 -15.05 9.38 3.20
CA ILE A 81 -13.92 10.30 3.12
C ILE A 81 -14.22 11.34 2.05
N ASP A 82 -14.11 12.63 2.39
CA ASP A 82 -14.38 13.71 1.45
C ASP A 82 -13.22 13.88 0.46
N TYR A 83 -13.57 13.93 -0.83
CA TYR A 83 -12.61 14.29 -1.85
C TYR A 83 -12.42 15.81 -1.92
N ASN A 84 -13.35 16.68 -1.53
CA ASN A 84 -13.22 18.12 -1.81
C ASN A 84 -12.17 18.85 -0.94
N ASP A 85 -11.64 18.22 0.10
CA ASP A 85 -10.77 18.88 1.09
C ASP A 85 -9.50 19.51 0.50
N VAL A 86 -8.94 19.04 -0.61
CA VAL A 86 -7.73 19.68 -1.19
C VAL A 86 -7.96 21.13 -1.61
N SER A 87 -9.16 21.47 -2.08
CA SER A 87 -9.50 22.84 -2.49
C SER A 87 -10.12 23.67 -1.36
N GLU A 88 -10.71 23.02 -0.36
CA GLU A 88 -11.47 23.69 0.71
C GLU A 88 -10.70 23.75 2.04
N ASN A 89 -9.95 22.70 2.37
CA ASN A 89 -9.16 22.54 3.58
C ASN A 89 -7.92 21.61 3.40
N PRO A 90 -6.93 21.99 2.57
CA PRO A 90 -5.83 21.10 2.21
C PRO A 90 -4.96 20.63 3.39
N GLN A 91 -4.98 21.34 4.53
CA GLN A 91 -4.20 20.98 5.73
C GLN A 91 -4.87 19.90 6.61
N GLY A 92 -6.15 19.59 6.39
CA GLY A 92 -6.89 18.58 7.16
C GLY A 92 -6.82 17.17 6.58
N LEU A 93 -6.43 17.05 5.31
CA LEU A 93 -6.68 15.86 4.50
C LEU A 93 -6.07 14.55 5.05
N PRO A 94 -4.81 14.49 5.52
CA PRO A 94 -4.29 13.28 6.14
C PRO A 94 -5.02 12.93 7.43
N GLY A 95 -5.46 13.94 8.19
CA GLY A 95 -6.26 13.76 9.39
C GLY A 95 -7.60 13.12 9.07
N ASP A 96 -8.33 13.68 8.09
CA ASP A 96 -9.64 13.17 7.68
C ASP A 96 -9.56 11.73 7.13
N ILE A 97 -8.51 11.41 6.36
CA ILE A 97 -8.25 10.05 5.88
C ILE A 97 -7.90 9.14 7.07
N THR A 98 -7.00 9.56 7.96
CA THR A 98 -6.57 8.76 9.11
C THR A 98 -7.74 8.45 10.03
N GLU A 99 -8.57 9.43 10.36
CA GLU A 99 -9.75 9.26 11.22
C GLU A 99 -10.74 8.24 10.63
N ALA A 100 -10.99 8.31 9.32
CA ALA A 100 -11.87 7.35 8.65
C ALA A 100 -11.29 5.93 8.62
N LEU A 101 -9.99 5.79 8.38
CA LEU A 101 -9.30 4.50 8.38
C LEU A 101 -9.25 3.90 9.80
N GLU A 102 -8.95 4.69 10.82
CA GLU A 102 -8.94 4.28 12.23
C GLU A 102 -10.33 3.86 12.72
N ALA A 103 -11.40 4.48 12.21
CA ALA A 103 -12.76 4.07 12.54
C ALA A 103 -13.08 2.63 12.09
N ALA A 104 -12.42 2.12 11.05
CA ALA A 104 -12.58 0.74 10.57
C ALA A 104 -11.48 -0.20 11.13
N ALA A 105 -10.22 0.24 11.14
CA ALA A 105 -9.05 -0.58 11.52
C ALA A 105 -8.71 -0.55 13.02
N GLY A 106 -9.32 0.35 13.79
CA GLY A 106 -8.99 0.64 15.18
C GLY A 106 -8.03 1.83 15.33
N VAL A 107 -8.22 2.61 16.40
CA VAL A 107 -7.43 3.81 16.70
C VAL A 107 -5.95 3.44 16.94
N GLY A 108 -5.04 4.13 16.25
CA GLY A 108 -3.60 3.91 16.35
C GLY A 108 -3.08 2.71 15.55
N ASN A 109 -3.92 2.08 14.70
CA ASN A 109 -3.53 0.92 13.90
C ASN A 109 -3.18 1.24 12.44
N VAL A 110 -3.27 2.51 12.04
CA VAL A 110 -2.96 2.96 10.67
C VAL A 110 -2.19 4.27 10.72
N GLU A 111 -1.24 4.42 9.80
CA GLU A 111 -0.50 5.65 9.55
C GLU A 111 -0.62 6.01 8.08
N VAL A 112 -1.06 7.24 7.80
CA VAL A 112 -1.20 7.76 6.44
C VAL A 112 -0.01 8.64 6.13
N TYR A 113 0.77 8.25 5.12
CA TYR A 113 1.87 9.04 4.62
C TYR A 113 1.36 10.25 3.80
N PRO A 114 2.15 11.34 3.71
CA PRO A 114 1.72 12.58 3.06
C PRO A 114 1.12 12.35 1.67
N THR A 115 0.00 13.02 1.41
CA THR A 115 -0.70 12.88 0.14
C THR A 115 0.01 13.69 -0.94
N LEU A 116 0.43 12.99 -1.99
CA LEU A 116 0.97 13.58 -3.20
C LEU A 116 -0.18 13.96 -4.15
N LEU A 117 -0.21 15.23 -4.52
CA LEU A 117 -1.27 15.84 -5.31
C LEU A 117 -0.74 16.21 -6.69
N HIS A 118 -1.26 15.56 -7.72
CA HIS A 118 -0.89 15.80 -9.12
C HIS A 118 -1.98 16.63 -9.82
N PRO A 119 -1.73 17.92 -10.09
CA PRO A 119 -2.72 18.75 -10.76
C PRO A 119 -2.96 18.23 -12.17
N SER A 120 -4.24 18.13 -12.52
CA SER A 120 -4.70 17.58 -13.78
C SER A 120 -5.85 18.39 -14.35
N TRP A 121 -5.89 18.47 -15.67
CA TRP A 121 -6.92 19.18 -16.42
C TRP A 121 -7.51 18.28 -17.49
N ILE A 122 -8.81 18.44 -17.69
CA ILE A 122 -9.50 17.93 -18.86
C ILE A 122 -10.03 19.13 -19.64
N LEU A 123 -9.56 19.25 -20.87
CA LEU A 123 -9.98 20.29 -21.78
C LEU A 123 -10.85 19.64 -22.86
N ASN A 124 -12.14 19.93 -22.84
CA ASN A 124 -13.10 19.47 -23.83
C ASN A 124 -13.25 20.55 -24.90
N PHE A 125 -12.84 20.25 -26.13
CA PHE A 125 -12.90 21.17 -27.25
C PHE A 125 -14.02 20.79 -28.21
N ASN A 126 -14.79 21.80 -28.62
CA ASN A 126 -15.70 21.74 -29.74
C ASN A 126 -15.20 22.69 -30.84
N LEU A 127 -15.00 22.18 -32.04
CA LEU A 127 -14.55 22.93 -33.20
C LEU A 127 -15.73 23.47 -34.02
N ASN A 128 -15.48 24.55 -34.74
CA ASN A 128 -16.40 25.06 -35.75
C ASN A 128 -16.49 24.10 -36.93
N ILE A 129 -17.70 23.92 -37.45
CA ILE A 129 -17.98 22.98 -38.54
C ILE A 129 -17.17 23.26 -39.81
N ASP A 130 -16.80 24.52 -40.04
CA ASP A 130 -16.03 24.95 -41.21
C ASP A 130 -14.52 24.70 -41.07
N LYS A 131 -14.06 24.25 -39.90
CA LYS A 131 -12.66 23.94 -39.60
C LYS A 131 -12.55 22.66 -38.76
N PRO A 132 -12.87 21.49 -39.36
CA PRO A 132 -12.79 20.22 -38.66
C PRO A 132 -11.35 19.87 -38.28
N LEU A 133 -11.22 18.90 -37.38
CA LEU A 133 -9.96 18.40 -36.90
C LEU A 133 -9.14 17.81 -38.05
N THR A 134 -7.94 18.33 -38.24
CA THR A 134 -6.93 17.84 -39.19
C THR A 134 -5.65 17.51 -38.46
N GLU A 135 -4.77 16.70 -39.04
CA GLU A 135 -3.47 16.38 -38.46
C GLU A 135 -2.64 17.65 -38.14
N GLN A 136 -2.71 18.66 -39.00
CA GLN A 136 -2.06 19.96 -38.76
C GLN A 136 -2.63 20.67 -37.54
N LEU A 137 -3.95 20.64 -37.37
CA LEU A 137 -4.63 21.25 -36.22
C LEU A 137 -4.31 20.47 -34.93
N VAL A 138 -4.27 19.14 -34.97
CA VAL A 138 -3.85 18.29 -33.84
C VAL A 138 -2.43 18.62 -33.39
N ASN A 139 -1.48 18.71 -34.31
CA ASN A 139 -0.10 19.07 -33.99
C ASN A 139 0.02 20.48 -33.41
N LEU A 140 -0.74 21.44 -33.95
CA LEU A 140 -0.81 22.79 -33.42
C LEU A 140 -1.38 22.81 -32.00
N ILE A 141 -2.46 22.07 -31.74
CA ILE A 141 -3.10 21.98 -30.41
C ILE A 141 -2.14 21.35 -29.39
N ASN A 142 -1.51 20.22 -29.73
CA ASN A 142 -0.57 19.55 -28.83
C ASN A 142 0.62 20.45 -28.50
N LYS A 143 1.20 21.12 -29.50
CA LYS A 143 2.28 22.09 -29.26
C LYS A 143 1.79 23.25 -28.38
N THR A 144 0.63 23.82 -28.69
CA THR A 144 0.05 24.94 -27.94
C THR A 144 -0.21 24.59 -26.47
N ALA A 145 -0.69 23.38 -26.20
CA ALA A 145 -0.89 22.88 -24.84
C ALA A 145 0.45 22.76 -24.10
N ASN A 146 1.45 22.12 -24.69
CA ASN A 146 2.78 21.99 -24.08
C ASN A 146 3.40 23.37 -23.83
N ASP A 147 3.42 24.25 -24.85
CA ASP A 147 3.98 25.61 -24.74
C ASP A 147 3.31 26.42 -23.62
N PHE A 148 1.99 26.25 -23.41
CA PHE A 148 1.28 26.91 -22.30
C PHE A 148 1.71 26.37 -20.94
N PHE A 149 1.69 25.05 -20.76
CA PHE A 149 1.99 24.45 -19.46
C PHE A 149 3.48 24.58 -19.10
N ASP A 150 4.37 24.67 -20.09
CA ASP A 150 5.80 24.94 -19.90
C ASP A 150 6.07 26.37 -19.37
N THR A 151 5.10 27.30 -19.47
CA THR A 151 5.23 28.63 -18.83
C THR A 151 5.18 28.56 -17.31
N PHE A 152 4.64 27.47 -16.73
CA PHE A 152 4.58 27.27 -15.30
C PHE A 152 5.79 26.45 -14.83
N GLU A 153 6.88 27.14 -14.52
CA GLU A 153 8.14 26.54 -14.04
C GLU A 153 7.91 25.55 -12.87
N GLN A 154 6.89 25.78 -12.04
CA GLN A 154 6.58 24.92 -10.90
C GLN A 154 6.07 23.53 -11.30
N LEU A 155 5.43 23.37 -12.47
CA LEU A 155 4.89 22.08 -12.94
C LEU A 155 5.98 21.10 -13.39
N MET A 156 7.18 21.59 -13.76
CA MET A 156 8.29 20.79 -14.29
C MET A 156 7.86 19.82 -15.41
N GLY A 157 7.02 20.32 -16.33
CA GLY A 157 6.49 19.58 -17.48
C GLY A 157 5.18 18.84 -17.21
N VAL A 158 4.42 18.61 -18.29
CA VAL A 158 3.14 17.92 -18.27
C VAL A 158 3.12 16.76 -19.25
N ASP A 159 2.31 15.75 -18.94
CA ASP A 159 1.92 14.72 -19.89
C ASP A 159 0.59 15.13 -20.52
N VAL A 160 0.59 15.31 -21.85
CA VAL A 160 -0.60 15.63 -22.64
C VAL A 160 -1.02 14.41 -23.44
N SER A 161 -2.27 13.99 -23.25
CA SER A 161 -2.90 12.93 -24.04
C SER A 161 -4.16 13.48 -24.71
N MET A 162 -4.33 13.16 -25.99
CA MET A 162 -5.46 13.63 -26.80
C MET A 162 -6.35 12.45 -27.18
N THR A 163 -7.64 12.58 -26.90
CA THR A 163 -8.67 11.63 -27.34
C THR A 163 -9.59 12.33 -28.32
N VAL A 164 -9.67 11.82 -29.55
CA VAL A 164 -10.57 12.35 -30.59
C VAL A 164 -11.86 11.56 -30.55
N THR A 165 -12.97 12.23 -30.28
CA THR A 165 -14.30 11.61 -30.30
C THR A 165 -14.84 11.63 -31.73
N ASP A 166 -14.72 12.76 -32.42
CA ASP A 166 -15.10 12.93 -33.82
C ASP A 166 -14.36 14.12 -34.48
N ALA A 167 -14.73 14.46 -35.72
CA ALA A 167 -14.08 15.53 -36.48
C ALA A 167 -14.26 16.94 -35.90
N LEU A 168 -15.15 17.15 -34.93
CA LEU A 168 -15.42 18.43 -34.28
C LEU A 168 -15.17 18.38 -32.77
N ASN A 169 -15.16 17.21 -32.16
CA ASN A 169 -15.03 17.04 -30.72
C ASN A 169 -13.78 16.25 -30.38
N PHE A 170 -12.94 16.85 -29.55
CA PHE A 170 -11.79 16.17 -28.98
C PHE A 170 -11.53 16.65 -27.55
N GLN A 171 -10.79 15.83 -26.81
CA GLN A 171 -10.42 16.07 -25.44
C GLN A 171 -8.90 16.05 -25.30
N LEU A 172 -8.36 16.97 -24.50
CA LEU A 172 -7.00 16.87 -23.98
C LEU A 172 -7.07 16.56 -22.50
N LYS A 173 -6.39 15.49 -22.08
CA LYS A 173 -6.09 15.24 -20.67
C LYS A 173 -4.64 15.61 -20.43
N VAL A 174 -4.45 16.56 -19.53
CA VAL A 174 -3.14 17.10 -19.14
C VAL A 174 -2.91 16.75 -17.68
N THR A 175 -1.78 16.14 -17.37
CA THR A 175 -1.39 15.82 -15.99
C THR A 175 0.02 16.31 -15.72
N SER A 176 0.21 17.00 -14.60
CA SER A 176 1.54 17.43 -14.15
C SER A 176 2.42 16.25 -13.81
N ARG A 177 3.67 16.30 -14.26
CA ARG A 177 4.70 15.32 -13.88
C ARG A 177 5.19 15.50 -12.45
N ARG A 178 5.04 16.71 -11.91
CA ARG A 178 5.37 17.02 -10.52
C ARG A 178 4.13 16.88 -9.63
N SER A 179 4.33 16.26 -8.46
CA SER A 179 3.39 16.29 -7.36
C SER A 179 3.67 17.45 -6.41
N PHE A 180 2.64 17.86 -5.70
CA PHE A 180 2.70 18.79 -4.58
C PHE A 180 2.30 18.06 -3.31
N ASP A 181 2.94 18.39 -2.20
CA ASP A 181 2.39 18.10 -0.88
C ASP A 181 1.35 19.19 -0.53
N GLU A 182 0.64 19.01 0.57
CA GLU A 182 -0.45 19.91 1.00
C GLU A 182 0.03 21.34 1.22
N VAL A 183 1.25 21.51 1.73
CA VAL A 183 1.88 22.82 1.91
C VAL A 183 2.19 23.45 0.56
N GLY A 184 2.67 22.67 -0.41
CA GLY A 184 2.93 23.09 -1.77
C GLY A 184 1.66 23.52 -2.52
N VAL A 185 0.52 22.87 -2.26
CA VAL A 185 -0.77 23.22 -2.90
C VAL A 185 -1.23 24.62 -2.53
N VAL A 186 -1.10 25.04 -1.26
CA VAL A 186 -1.47 26.40 -0.81
C VAL A 186 -0.70 27.48 -1.59
N THR A 187 0.55 27.19 -1.98
CA THR A 187 1.37 28.12 -2.78
C THR A 187 1.11 28.06 -4.29
N PHE A 188 0.57 26.95 -4.80
CA PHE A 188 0.26 26.74 -6.22
C PHE A 188 -1.12 27.33 -6.64
N ALA A 189 -2.03 27.55 -5.69
CA ALA A 189 -3.47 27.61 -5.92
C ALA A 189 -4.10 28.86 -6.58
N VAL A 190 -3.37 29.85 -7.12
CA VAL A 190 -4.04 31.09 -7.62
C VAL A 190 -3.93 31.32 -9.14
N ASP A 191 -2.87 30.86 -9.82
CA ASP A 191 -2.60 31.33 -11.18
C ASP A 191 -2.93 30.33 -12.32
N VAL A 192 -3.02 29.02 -12.04
CA VAL A 192 -3.24 27.96 -13.07
C VAL A 192 -4.69 27.41 -13.02
N THR A 193 -5.66 28.29 -12.79
CA THR A 193 -7.08 27.89 -12.74
C THR A 193 -7.64 27.64 -14.14
N GLY A 194 -8.79 26.97 -14.22
CA GLY A 194 -9.51 26.76 -15.49
C GLY A 194 -9.76 28.05 -16.28
N THR A 195 -9.83 29.20 -15.60
CA THR A 195 -9.97 30.53 -16.22
C THR A 195 -8.72 30.96 -16.99
N ALA A 196 -7.52 30.73 -16.46
CA ALA A 196 -6.26 31.06 -17.16
C ALA A 196 -6.08 30.19 -18.41
N VAL A 197 -6.34 28.88 -18.27
CA VAL A 197 -6.31 27.91 -19.38
C VAL A 197 -7.32 28.30 -20.45
N LYS A 198 -8.57 28.58 -20.06
CA LYS A 198 -9.65 28.95 -20.99
C LYS A 198 -9.36 30.26 -21.72
N ASN A 199 -8.86 31.27 -21.01
CA ASN A 199 -8.50 32.55 -21.60
C ASN A 199 -7.32 32.41 -22.57
N PHE A 200 -6.33 31.58 -22.25
CA PHE A 200 -5.21 31.31 -23.13
C PHE A 200 -5.67 30.66 -24.44
N PHE A 201 -6.39 29.52 -24.39
CA PHE A 201 -6.82 28.82 -25.60
C PHE A 201 -7.77 29.65 -26.48
N ASN A 202 -8.60 30.50 -25.89
CA ASN A 202 -9.42 31.46 -26.64
C ASN A 202 -8.60 32.57 -27.33
N GLY A 203 -7.40 32.87 -26.81
CA GLY A 203 -6.50 33.92 -27.33
C GLY A 203 -5.47 33.46 -28.36
N VAL A 204 -5.29 32.14 -28.56
CA VAL A 204 -4.28 31.62 -29.50
C VAL A 204 -4.73 31.85 -30.95
N ALA A 205 -4.05 32.76 -31.64
CA ALA A 205 -4.38 33.20 -33.01
C ALA A 205 -4.59 32.07 -34.03
N GLY A 206 -3.88 30.94 -33.90
CA GLY A 206 -4.05 29.76 -34.77
C GLY A 206 -5.29 28.91 -34.48
N LEU A 207 -5.91 29.10 -33.31
CA LEU A 207 -7.15 28.45 -32.88
C LEU A 207 -8.36 29.39 -32.99
N VAL A 208 -8.12 30.69 -33.21
CA VAL A 208 -9.16 31.70 -33.40
C VAL A 208 -10.05 31.33 -34.59
N GLY A 209 -11.35 31.20 -34.31
CA GLY A 209 -12.35 30.80 -35.29
C GLY A 209 -12.30 29.33 -35.71
N ALA A 210 -11.39 28.51 -35.15
CA ALA A 210 -11.42 27.06 -35.28
C ALA A 210 -12.13 26.41 -34.08
N VAL A 211 -11.92 26.95 -32.88
CA VAL A 211 -12.57 26.48 -31.66
C VAL A 211 -13.86 27.27 -31.41
N ASN A 212 -14.96 26.57 -31.20
CA ASN A 212 -16.26 27.11 -30.83
C ASN A 212 -16.37 27.27 -29.31
N THR A 213 -16.10 26.18 -28.57
CA THR A 213 -16.10 26.19 -27.10
C THR A 213 -14.96 25.35 -26.53
N VAL A 214 -14.46 25.79 -25.36
CA VAL A 214 -13.54 25.04 -24.50
C VAL A 214 -14.15 24.97 -23.11
N ASN A 215 -14.39 23.75 -22.62
CA ASN A 215 -14.65 23.50 -21.21
C ASN A 215 -13.39 22.95 -20.55
N VAL A 216 -13.06 23.46 -19.36
CA VAL A 216 -11.86 23.07 -18.61
C VAL A 216 -12.28 22.61 -17.23
N ASP A 217 -12.09 21.33 -16.96
CA ASP A 217 -12.28 20.73 -15.63
C ASP A 217 -10.90 20.54 -15.01
N PHE A 218 -10.72 21.04 -13.78
CA PHE A 218 -9.49 20.91 -13.00
C PHE A 218 -9.72 19.99 -11.81
N TYR A 219 -8.74 19.13 -11.52
CA TYR A 219 -8.78 18.22 -10.39
C TYR A 219 -7.39 17.76 -9.96
N TRP A 220 -7.32 17.08 -8.82
CA TRP A 220 -6.09 16.58 -8.21
C TRP A 220 -6.06 15.07 -8.16
N ASN A 221 -5.27 14.43 -9.02
CA ASN A 221 -5.01 13.00 -8.79
C ASN A 221 -4.22 12.86 -7.47
N ARG A 222 -4.61 11.91 -6.64
CA ARG A 222 -4.01 11.70 -5.31
C ARG A 222 -3.25 10.40 -5.29
N VAL A 223 -2.10 10.44 -4.65
CA VAL A 223 -1.35 9.24 -4.29
C VAL A 223 -0.94 9.37 -2.84
N TYR A 224 -1.29 8.39 -2.02
CA TYR A 224 -0.84 8.30 -0.64
C TYR A 224 -0.63 6.84 -0.27
N GLU A 225 0.13 6.62 0.80
CA GLU A 225 0.42 5.29 1.31
C GLU A 225 -0.19 5.13 2.70
N ILE A 226 -0.72 3.94 2.96
CA ILE A 226 -1.27 3.53 4.24
C ILE A 226 -0.34 2.45 4.78
N GLU A 227 0.16 2.64 5.99
CA GLU A 227 0.91 1.64 6.73
C GLU A 227 0.10 1.15 7.92
N PHE A 228 0.02 -0.17 8.09
CA PHE A 228 -0.69 -0.80 9.19
C PHE A 228 0.27 -0.94 10.38
N VAL A 229 -0.01 -0.21 11.44
CA VAL A 229 0.83 -0.07 12.63
C VAL A 229 0.07 -0.54 13.88
N GLY A 230 0.63 -0.31 15.08
CA GLY A 230 -0.05 -0.63 16.34
C GLY A 230 -0.32 -2.13 16.48
N GLU A 231 -1.58 -2.50 16.75
CA GLU A 231 -2.01 -3.90 16.85
C GLU A 231 -2.04 -4.60 15.49
N LEU A 232 -2.03 -3.85 14.39
CA LEU A 232 -1.95 -4.39 13.03
C LEU A 232 -0.53 -4.43 12.47
N ALA A 233 0.47 -4.08 13.27
CA ALA A 233 1.88 -4.09 12.88
C ALA A 233 2.40 -5.51 12.62
N ASN A 234 3.39 -5.62 11.72
CA ASN A 234 4.13 -6.86 11.45
C ASN A 234 3.25 -8.08 11.20
N GLN A 235 2.13 -7.95 10.49
CA GLN A 235 1.34 -9.12 10.08
C GLN A 235 0.83 -8.96 8.66
N PRO A 236 0.51 -10.06 7.96
CA PRO A 236 -0.11 -10.01 6.66
C PRO A 236 -1.47 -9.30 6.69
N ILE A 237 -1.63 -8.23 5.91
CA ILE A 237 -2.92 -7.53 5.73
C ILE A 237 -3.31 -7.60 4.27
N GLU A 238 -4.51 -8.12 3.98
CA GLU A 238 -5.05 -8.19 2.62
C GLU A 238 -5.27 -6.79 2.02
N ALA A 239 -5.35 -6.73 0.69
CA ALA A 239 -5.58 -5.47 -0.02
C ALA A 239 -6.90 -4.83 0.41
N ILE A 240 -6.87 -3.55 0.77
CA ILE A 240 -8.09 -2.79 1.06
C ILE A 240 -8.94 -2.70 -0.21
N ILE A 241 -10.26 -2.77 -0.06
CA ILE A 241 -11.19 -2.74 -1.19
C ILE A 241 -11.74 -1.32 -1.30
N PRO A 242 -11.45 -0.58 -2.39
CA PRO A 242 -11.95 0.77 -2.53
C PRO A 242 -13.40 0.80 -3.03
N ASP A 243 -14.18 1.75 -2.50
CA ASP A 243 -15.49 2.13 -3.03
C ASP A 243 -15.45 3.56 -3.59
N ALA A 244 -15.55 3.64 -4.92
CA ALA A 244 -15.58 4.88 -5.68
C ALA A 244 -16.99 5.31 -6.11
N SER A 245 -18.05 4.63 -5.66
CA SER A 245 -19.42 4.80 -6.15
C SER A 245 -19.99 6.20 -5.98
N ASN A 246 -19.55 6.92 -4.94
CA ASN A 246 -19.97 8.29 -4.62
C ASN A 246 -18.99 9.37 -5.14
N LEU A 247 -17.92 8.97 -5.82
CA LEU A 247 -17.05 9.92 -6.50
C LEU A 247 -17.74 10.47 -7.75
N THR A 248 -17.51 11.75 -7.99
CA THR A 248 -17.98 12.45 -9.19
C THR A 248 -16.79 12.93 -10.01
N GLY A 249 -16.99 13.14 -11.31
CA GLY A 249 -15.97 13.66 -12.21
C GLY A 249 -15.80 12.81 -13.46
N TYR A 250 -14.59 12.80 -14.00
CA TYR A 250 -14.28 12.14 -15.25
C TYR A 250 -13.79 10.71 -15.02
N ASN A 251 -14.73 9.77 -15.08
CA ASN A 251 -14.48 8.34 -14.82
C ASN A 251 -13.63 8.14 -13.56
N PRO A 252 -14.11 8.65 -12.40
CA PRO A 252 -13.34 8.58 -11.17
C PRO A 252 -13.04 7.13 -10.82
N SER A 253 -11.81 6.88 -10.42
CA SER A 253 -11.37 5.55 -10.04
C SER A 253 -10.41 5.60 -8.88
N ILE A 254 -10.44 4.56 -8.06
CA ILE A 254 -9.48 4.32 -7.00
C ILE A 254 -8.80 2.99 -7.28
N THR A 255 -7.48 2.98 -7.21
CA THR A 255 -6.68 1.75 -7.32
C THR A 255 -5.83 1.62 -6.08
N VAL A 256 -5.77 0.39 -5.56
CA VAL A 256 -5.00 0.03 -4.37
C VAL A 256 -3.94 -0.98 -4.80
N GLU A 257 -2.69 -0.68 -4.48
CA GLU A 257 -1.53 -1.54 -4.72
C GLU A 257 -0.95 -1.99 -3.38
N VAL A 258 -0.84 -3.30 -3.14
CA VAL A 258 -0.11 -3.82 -1.98
C VAL A 258 1.38 -3.70 -2.26
N ILE A 259 2.04 -2.77 -1.57
CA ILE A 259 3.49 -2.54 -1.68
C ILE A 259 4.22 -3.62 -0.88
N ASP A 260 3.79 -3.81 0.37
CA ASP A 260 4.26 -4.85 1.26
C ASP A 260 3.06 -5.50 1.95
N LEU A 261 2.99 -6.83 1.95
CA LEU A 261 1.90 -7.55 2.60
C LEU A 261 1.99 -7.46 4.14
N GLY A 262 3.18 -7.16 4.68
CA GLY A 262 3.49 -7.26 6.11
C GLY A 262 3.97 -8.65 6.49
N LYS A 263 4.80 -8.75 7.53
CA LYS A 263 5.42 -10.01 7.95
C LYS A 263 5.59 -10.11 9.46
N GLU A 264 5.14 -11.23 10.01
CA GLU A 264 5.32 -11.61 11.42
C GLU A 264 6.79 -11.67 11.85
N ARG A 265 7.01 -11.22 13.09
CA ARG A 265 8.31 -11.16 13.75
C ARG A 265 9.02 -12.51 13.83
N LEU A 266 8.23 -13.56 14.05
CA LEU A 266 8.71 -14.91 14.30
C LEU A 266 7.96 -15.86 13.39
N THR A 267 8.68 -16.78 12.75
CA THR A 267 8.00 -17.91 12.12
C THR A 267 7.78 -18.96 13.21
N ILE A 268 6.52 -19.31 13.47
CA ILE A 268 6.13 -20.33 14.45
C ILE A 268 5.70 -21.59 13.71
N TRP A 269 6.35 -22.72 14.00
CA TRP A 269 5.90 -24.01 13.52
C TRP A 269 5.40 -24.87 14.68
N PRO A 270 4.08 -25.11 14.80
CA PRO A 270 3.51 -25.86 15.91
C PRO A 270 3.79 -27.36 15.80
N PHE A 271 3.99 -28.00 16.95
CA PHE A 271 4.01 -29.46 17.07
C PHE A 271 2.61 -29.99 17.36
N THR A 272 2.29 -31.14 16.79
CA THR A 272 1.15 -31.97 17.20
C THR A 272 1.59 -32.90 18.32
N ILE A 273 0.93 -32.82 19.47
CA ILE A 273 1.23 -33.64 20.65
C ILE A 273 0.24 -34.82 20.73
N ASP A 274 0.77 -36.03 20.79
CA ASP A 274 0.03 -37.27 21.09
C ASP A 274 0.71 -38.02 22.24
N GLY A 275 0.15 -37.85 23.45
CA GLY A 275 0.70 -38.41 24.67
C GLY A 275 2.13 -37.91 24.93
N ALA A 276 3.11 -38.82 24.83
CA ALA A 276 4.52 -38.50 25.02
C ALA A 276 5.23 -38.03 23.75
N LYS A 277 4.59 -38.10 22.58
CA LYS A 277 5.19 -37.76 21.30
C LYS A 277 4.74 -36.38 20.84
N ALA A 278 5.69 -35.59 20.36
CA ALA A 278 5.43 -34.35 19.64
C ALA A 278 6.00 -34.49 18.23
N THR A 279 5.18 -34.23 17.22
CA THR A 279 5.58 -34.31 15.80
C THR A 279 5.31 -33.01 15.08
N ILE A 280 6.22 -32.63 14.19
CA ILE A 280 6.05 -31.50 13.28
C ILE A 280 6.32 -31.95 11.84
N LYS A 281 5.53 -31.42 10.90
CA LYS A 281 5.77 -31.52 9.46
C LYS A 281 5.59 -30.15 8.84
N VAL A 282 6.59 -29.70 8.10
CA VAL A 282 6.56 -28.45 7.33
C VAL A 282 6.91 -28.76 5.89
N GLU A 283 6.06 -28.33 4.96
CA GLU A 283 6.28 -28.54 3.52
C GLU A 283 7.51 -27.76 3.03
N SER A 284 8.15 -28.26 1.97
CA SER A 284 9.41 -27.69 1.48
C SER A 284 9.34 -26.20 1.14
N GLU A 285 8.18 -25.71 0.66
CA GLU A 285 8.00 -24.30 0.27
C GLU A 285 8.17 -23.35 1.46
N GLU A 286 7.69 -23.75 2.65
CA GLU A 286 7.83 -22.97 3.87
C GLU A 286 9.19 -23.19 4.53
N ALA A 287 9.69 -24.44 4.53
CA ALA A 287 11.01 -24.75 5.09
C ALA A 287 12.15 -24.06 4.33
N ASP A 288 11.99 -23.81 3.02
CA ASP A 288 12.96 -23.11 2.18
C ASP A 288 13.03 -21.60 2.40
N LYS A 289 12.02 -20.99 3.04
CA LYS A 289 12.04 -19.57 3.41
C LYS A 289 12.97 -19.28 4.58
N ILE A 290 13.34 -20.30 5.36
CA ILE A 290 14.17 -20.13 6.55
C ILE A 290 15.64 -19.95 6.15
N PRO A 291 16.28 -18.81 6.49
CA PRO A 291 17.64 -18.55 6.10
C PRO A 291 18.65 -19.41 6.88
N ASN A 292 19.82 -19.65 6.27
CA ASN A 292 20.93 -20.27 6.98
C ASN A 292 21.35 -19.42 8.18
N ARG A 293 21.69 -20.05 9.30
CA ARG A 293 22.01 -19.40 10.59
C ARG A 293 20.87 -18.63 11.23
N CYS A 294 19.62 -18.82 10.78
CA CYS A 294 18.44 -18.37 11.52
C CYS A 294 18.50 -18.97 12.93
N ARG A 295 18.36 -18.12 13.95
CA ARG A 295 18.27 -18.58 15.34
C ARG A 295 16.88 -19.17 15.55
N TRP A 296 16.81 -20.21 16.37
CA TRP A 296 15.54 -20.83 16.71
C TRP A 296 15.52 -21.26 18.17
N GLN A 297 14.33 -21.39 18.72
CA GLN A 297 14.08 -22.01 20.01
C GLN A 297 12.85 -22.91 19.96
N LEU A 298 12.90 -24.01 20.71
CA LEU A 298 11.75 -24.86 21.00
C LEU A 298 11.12 -24.32 22.28
N VAL A 299 9.84 -23.95 22.22
CA VAL A 299 9.13 -23.32 23.33
C VAL A 299 7.94 -24.21 23.72
N HIS A 300 7.81 -24.48 25.02
CA HIS A 300 6.58 -25.01 25.60
C HIS A 300 5.82 -23.87 26.24
N MET A 301 4.56 -23.70 25.89
CA MET A 301 3.68 -22.68 26.45
C MET A 301 2.62 -23.38 27.31
N PRO A 302 2.75 -23.34 28.65
CA PRO A 302 1.77 -23.94 29.55
C PRO A 302 0.35 -23.40 29.33
N THR A 303 -0.65 -24.24 29.54
CA THR A 303 -2.04 -23.81 29.44
C THR A 303 -2.35 -22.67 30.41
N GLY A 304 -2.87 -21.55 29.90
CA GLY A 304 -3.28 -20.38 30.69
C GLY A 304 -2.21 -19.28 30.80
N GLU A 305 -1.05 -19.45 30.19
CA GLU A 305 -0.05 -18.39 30.03
C GLU A 305 -0.30 -17.58 28.75
N ALA A 306 -0.24 -16.24 28.84
CA ALA A 306 -0.59 -15.36 27.72
C ALA A 306 0.58 -15.10 26.76
N ALA A 307 1.82 -15.14 27.25
CA ALA A 307 3.05 -14.93 26.48
C ALA A 307 4.28 -15.31 27.32
N GLY A 308 5.42 -15.56 26.66
CA GLY A 308 6.69 -15.85 27.32
C GLY A 308 7.10 -17.32 27.13
N GLY A 309 6.35 -18.23 27.76
CA GLY A 309 6.60 -19.67 27.64
C GLY A 309 7.98 -20.10 28.19
N ASP A 310 8.20 -21.41 28.24
CA ASP A 310 9.43 -22.02 28.71
C ASP A 310 10.31 -22.45 27.53
N PRO A 311 11.53 -21.89 27.38
CA PRO A 311 12.46 -22.36 26.36
C PRO A 311 13.00 -23.74 26.74
N VAL A 312 12.70 -24.73 25.90
CA VAL A 312 13.14 -26.12 26.07
C VAL A 312 14.52 -26.33 25.46
N GLN A 313 14.75 -25.73 24.29
CA GLN A 313 15.96 -25.92 23.49
C GLN A 313 16.19 -24.71 22.60
N LEU A 314 17.45 -24.44 22.21
CA LEU A 314 17.77 -23.38 21.27
C LEU A 314 18.87 -23.80 20.30
N GLY A 315 19.00 -23.08 19.20
CA GLY A 315 20.01 -23.39 18.22
C GLY A 315 20.05 -22.44 17.03
N VAL A 316 20.77 -22.89 16.01
CA VAL A 316 20.86 -22.23 14.71
C VAL A 316 20.50 -23.19 13.58
N VAL A 317 19.89 -22.65 12.54
CA VAL A 317 19.58 -23.39 11.32
C VAL A 317 20.84 -23.59 10.51
N TYR A 318 21.05 -24.81 10.03
CA TYR A 318 22.03 -25.14 9.00
C TYR A 318 21.32 -25.56 7.72
N ARG A 319 21.47 -24.75 6.66
CA ARG A 319 20.92 -25.07 5.34
C ARG A 319 21.83 -26.02 4.59
N GLN A 320 21.32 -27.22 4.34
CA GLN A 320 22.01 -28.23 3.56
C GLN A 320 21.70 -28.05 2.07
N PRO A 321 22.73 -27.92 1.21
CA PRO A 321 22.54 -27.92 -0.22
C PRO A 321 22.02 -29.29 -0.67
N ARG A 322 21.28 -29.29 -1.78
CA ARG A 322 20.75 -30.51 -2.41
C ARG A 322 21.85 -31.34 -3.06
#